data_AF-A0A533QCQ4-F1
#
_entry.id   AF-A0A533QCQ4-F1
#
_cell.length_a   1.000
_cell.length_b   1.000
_cell.length_c   1.000
_cell.angle_alpha   90.00
_cell.angle_beta   90.00
_cell.angle_gamma   90.00
#
_symmetry.space_group_name_H-M   'P 1'
#
loop_
_entity.id
_entity.type
_entity.pdbx_description
1 polymer ?
#
loop_
_entity_poly.entity_id
_entity_poly.type
_entity_poly.pdbx_seq_one_letter_code
_entity_poly.pdbx_strand_id
1 'polypeptide(L)' 'MAKIKFADALKGLEDIVERIERGDLSLDEALSEYENGIKLYKQCVSMLEDAEKKIQILMKDGNRGFRTKDFGIETT' A
#
# COMPACT_ATOMS: atom_id res chain seq x y z
N MET A 1 0.96 -19.22 7.05
CA MET A 1 0.02 -18.09 6.99
C MET A 1 -0.09 -17.64 5.54
N ALA A 2 -1.29 -17.47 5.00
CA ALA A 2 -1.46 -17.04 3.61
C ALA A 2 -1.02 -15.57 3.46
N LYS A 3 -0.15 -15.29 2.50
CA LYS A 3 0.25 -13.90 2.17
C LYS A 3 -0.94 -13.27 1.43
N ILE A 4 -1.50 -12.19 1.98
CA ILE A 4 -2.51 -11.39 1.29
C ILE A 4 -1.93 -10.89 -0.04
N LYS A 5 -2.75 -10.81 -1.11
CA LYS A 5 -2.30 -10.24 -2.38
C LYS A 5 -2.40 -8.73 -2.32
N PHE A 6 -1.55 -8.04 -3.10
CA PHE A 6 -1.59 -6.59 -3.20
C PHE A 6 -2.99 -6.06 -3.56
N ALA A 7 -3.65 -6.66 -4.55
CA ALA A 7 -4.98 -6.26 -4.97
C ALA A 7 -6.03 -6.38 -3.85
N ASP A 8 -5.91 -7.41 -3.01
CA ASP A 8 -6.84 -7.61 -1.89
C ASP A 8 -6.60 -6.57 -0.78
N ALA A 9 -5.32 -6.25 -0.48
CA ALA A 9 -4.96 -5.23 0.49
C ALA A 9 -5.37 -3.82 0.03
N LEU A 10 -5.17 -3.51 -1.26
CA LEU A 10 -5.58 -2.24 -1.86
C LEU A 10 -7.10 -2.09 -1.83
N LYS A 11 -7.84 -3.13 -2.22
CA LYS A 11 -9.29 -3.12 -2.17
C LYS A 11 -9.82 -2.89 -0.75
N GLY A 12 -9.23 -3.56 0.23
CA GLY A 12 -9.60 -3.35 1.63
C GLY A 12 -9.36 -1.90 2.10
N LEU A 13 -8.31 -1.24 1.61
CA LEU A 13 -8.03 0.16 1.90
C LEU A 13 -9.06 1.09 1.23
N GLU A 14 -9.42 0.83 -0.04
CA GLU A 14 -10.46 1.56 -0.76
C GLU A 14 -11.81 1.45 -0.05
N ASP A 15 -12.19 0.25 0.38
CA ASP A 15 -13.44 0.00 1.12
C ASP A 15 -13.48 0.77 2.46
N ILE A 16 -12.33 0.91 3.14
CA ILE A 16 -12.22 1.70 4.39
C ILE A 16 -12.41 3.19 4.10
N VAL A 17 -11.73 3.72 3.07
CA VAL A 17 -11.86 5.13 2.67
C VAL A 17 -13.32 5.44 2.33
N GLU A 18 -13.96 4.59 1.54
CA GLU A 18 -15.37 4.76 1.17
C GLU A 18 -16.28 4.79 2.42
N ARG A 19 -16.05 3.91 3.40
CA ARG A 19 -16.82 3.92 4.66
C ARG A 19 -16.63 5.20 5.47
N ILE A 20 -15.40 5.70 5.57
CA ILE A 20 -15.12 6.94 6.29
C ILE A 20 -15.77 8.13 5.58
N GLU A 21 -15.71 8.18 4.25
CA GLU A 21 -16.26 9.28 3.44
C GLU A 21 -17.80 9.33 3.45
N ARG A 22 -18.48 8.19 3.65
CA ARG A 22 -19.94 8.14 3.81
C ARG A 22 -20.44 8.90 5.03
N GLY A 23 -19.62 9.04 6.07
CA GLY A 23 -19.92 9.84 7.25
C GLY A 23 -21.03 9.29 8.14
N ASP A 24 -21.37 8.00 8.00
CA ASP A 24 -22.37 7.28 8.80
C ASP A 24 -21.76 6.60 10.05
N LEU A 25 -20.44 6.67 10.22
CA LEU A 25 -19.72 6.12 11.36
C LEU A 25 -19.76 7.04 12.59
N SER A 26 -19.87 6.45 13.78
CA SER A 26 -19.55 7.15 15.02
C SER A 26 -18.05 7.48 15.10
N LEU A 27 -17.66 8.36 16.03
CA LEU A 27 -16.26 8.73 16.23
C LEU A 27 -15.36 7.53 16.52
N ASP A 28 -15.80 6.63 17.40
CA ASP A 28 -15.01 5.44 17.77
C ASP A 28 -14.85 4.47 16.59
N GLU A 29 -15.91 4.31 15.78
CA GLU A 29 -15.86 3.50 14.55
C GLU A 29 -14.95 4.13 13.51
N ALA A 30 -15.04 5.45 13.30
CA ALA A 30 -14.18 6.17 12.37
C ALA A 30 -12.69 6.07 12.76
N LEU A 31 -12.38 6.15 14.06
CA LEU A 31 -11.02 5.93 14.57
C LEU A 31 -10.55 4.49 14.33
N SER A 32 -11.42 3.51 14.55
CA SER A 32 -11.08 2.10 14.30
C SER A 32 -10.82 1.81 12.82
N GLU A 33 -11.69 2.31 11.93
CA GLU A 33 -11.54 2.21 10.49
C GLU A 33 -10.25 2.91 10.02
N TYR A 34 -9.94 4.08 10.56
CA TYR A 34 -8.70 4.80 10.26
C TYR A 34 -7.46 3.99 10.65
N GLU A 35 -7.41 3.42 11.86
CA GLU A 35 -6.30 2.56 12.28
C GLU A 35 -6.13 1.34 11.36
N ASN A 36 -7.24 0.72 10.94
CA ASN A 36 -7.22 -0.40 10.00
C ASN A 36 -6.73 0.05 8.61
N GLY A 37 -7.14 1.23 8.16
CA GLY A 37 -6.65 1.85 6.92
C GLY A 37 -5.14 2.05 6.95
N ILE A 38 -4.60 2.58 8.05
CA ILE A 38 -3.14 2.76 8.22
C ILE A 38 -2.40 1.42 8.17
N LYS A 39 -2.96 0.35 8.74
CA LYS A 39 -2.35 -0.99 8.67
C LYS A 39 -2.32 -1.52 7.23
N LEU A 40 -3.42 -1.40 6.48
CA LEU A 40 -3.47 -1.82 5.08
C LEU A 40 -2.56 -0.97 4.19
N TYR A 41 -2.52 0.34 4.39
CA TYR A 41 -1.60 1.25 3.71
C TYR A 41 -0.15 0.80 3.88
N LYS A 42 0.29 0.56 5.13
CA LYS A 42 1.66 0.08 5.41
C LYS A 42 1.95 -1.26 4.74
N GLN A 43 0.97 -2.15 4.67
CA GLN A 43 1.13 -3.43 3.96
C GLN A 43 1.29 -3.22 2.45
N CYS A 44 0.48 -2.36 1.83
CA CYS A 44 0.60 -2.01 0.42
C CYS A 44 1.99 -1.43 0.10
N VAL A 45 2.46 -0.46 0.90
CA VAL A 45 3.79 0.14 0.74
C VAL A 45 4.89 -0.94 0.84
N SER A 46 4.85 -1.78 1.87
CA SER A 46 5.84 -2.86 2.02
C SER A 46 5.85 -3.84 0.84
N MET A 47 4.69 -4.16 0.27
CA MET A 47 4.61 -5.03 -0.91
C MET A 47 5.21 -4.36 -2.16
N LEU A 48 5.00 -3.06 -2.33
CA LEU A 48 5.58 -2.29 -3.44
C LEU A 48 7.10 -2.18 -3.30
N GLU A 49 7.60 -1.91 -2.10
CA GLU A 49 9.03 -1.90 -1.80
C GLU A 49 9.68 -3.26 -2.07
N ASP A 50 9.04 -4.36 -1.68
CA ASP A 50 9.50 -5.72 -1.97
C ASP A 50 9.57 -5.99 -3.48
N ALA A 51 8.56 -5.53 -4.23
CA ALA A 51 8.52 -5.66 -5.67
C ALA A 51 9.63 -4.83 -6.34
N GLU A 52 9.82 -3.59 -5.88
CA GLU A 52 10.89 -2.71 -6.36
C GLU A 52 12.27 -3.33 -6.12
N LYS A 53 12.55 -3.82 -4.90
CA LYS A 53 13.83 -4.47 -4.58
C LYS A 53 14.11 -5.66 -5.50
N LYS A 54 13.10 -6.47 -5.79
CA LYS A 54 13.23 -7.60 -6.74
C LYS A 54 13.56 -7.12 -8.14
N ILE A 55 12.90 -6.08 -8.62
CA ILE A 55 13.19 -5.45 -9.91
C ILE A 55 14.63 -4.92 -9.94
N GLN A 56 15.06 -4.23 -8.88
CA GLN A 56 16.42 -3.70 -8.77
C GLN A 56 17.49 -4.80 -8.80
N ILE A 57 17.27 -5.95 -8.14
CA ILE A 57 18.18 -7.10 -8.19
C ILE A 57 18.27 -7.63 -9.62
N LEU A 58 17.14 -7.88 -10.28
CA LEU A 58 17.10 -8.36 -11.67
C LEU A 58 17.81 -7.40 -12.64
N MET A 59 17.71 -6.09 -12.39
CA MET A 59 18.38 -5.06 -13.18
C MET A 59 19.88 -4.97 -12.93
N LYS A 60 20.35 -5.29 -11.71
CA LYS A 60 21.80 -5.36 -11.41
C LYS A 60 22.46 -6.57 -12.06
N ASP A 61 21.74 -7.70 -12.14
CA ASP A 61 22.25 -8.93 -12.74
C ASP A 61 22.28 -8.87 -14.29
N GLY A 62 21.43 -8.03 -14.89
CA GLY A 62 21.42 -7.75 -16.34
C GLY A 62 21.96 -6.36 -16.65
N ASN A 63 23.27 -6.20 -16.84
CA ASN A 63 23.89 -4.91 -17.18
C ASN A 63 23.36 -4.33 -18.53
N ARG A 64 22.25 -3.58 -18.47
CA ARG A 64 21.83 -2.53 -19.42
C ARG A 64 20.68 -1.72 -18.81
N GLY A 65 20.94 -0.44 -18.58
CA GLY A 65 20.17 0.41 -17.69
C GLY A 65 18.69 0.58 -18.03
N PHE A 66 17.85 0.32 -17.03
CA PHE A 66 16.59 1.01 -16.86
C PHE A 66 16.72 1.85 -15.58
N ARG A 67 16.17 3.06 -15.56
CA ARG A 67 16.25 3.94 -14.38
C ARG A 67 14.92 3.84 -13.65
N THR A 68 14.90 3.29 -12.44
CA THR A 68 13.75 3.45 -11.55
C THR A 68 13.83 4.86 -10.99
N LYS A 69 12.84 5.69 -11.30
CA LYS A 69 12.59 6.92 -10.53
C LYS A 69 11.90 6.48 -9.25
N ASP A 70 12.36 6.96 -8.10
CA ASP A 70 11.62 6.86 -6.85
C ASP A 70 10.16 7.26 -7.10
N PHE A 71 9.23 6.37 -6.77
CA PHE A 71 7.84 6.77 -6.57
C PHE A 71 7.82 7.60 -5.29
N GLY A 72 8.10 8.89 -5.42
CA GLY A 72 7.96 9.84 -4.33
C GLY A 72 6.51 9.84 -3.87
N ILE A 73 6.21 9.14 -2.78
CA ILE A 73 4.99 9.40 -2.02
C ILE A 73 5.25 10.74 -1.34
N GLU A 74 4.93 11.83 -2.02
CA GLU A 74 4.89 13.16 -1.39
C GLU A 74 3.78 13.13 -0.35
N THR A 75 4.16 12.91 0.92
CA THR A 75 3.32 13.21 2.07
C THR A 75 3.17 14.74 2.11
N THR A 76 2.12 15.24 1.46
CA THR A 76 1.64 16.61 1.63
C THR A 76 1.01 16.79 3.00
#